data_AF-A0A9E3NAA7-F1
#
_entry.id   AF-A0A9E3NAA7-F1
#
_cell.length_a   1.000
_cell.length_b   1.000
_cell.length_c   1.000
_cell.angle_alpha   90.00
_cell.angle_beta   90.00
_cell.angle_gamma   90.00
#
_symmetry.space_group_name_H-M   'P 1'
#
loop_
_entity.id
_entity.type
_entity.pdbx_description
1 polymer ?
#
loop_
_entity_poly.entity_id
_entity_poly.type
_entity_poly.pdbx_seq_one_letter_code
_entity_poly.pdbx_strand_id
1 'polypeptide(L)'
;FGVDKLVRTSLLPEVYLDYAAIERRGLARADVENAAARYLLTQPGIAQVFTRTQLEQGVAAQSRLGTLMQRAWNRTLSGDLLVVTTPYTIFGSGTSGASHGTPWQYDTSVPLLMMGRRWIRPGVQAGYAEVVDIAPTLADILHVRRPAGAEGRVLTEVLR
;
A
#
# COMPACT_ATOMS: atom_id res chain seq x y z
N PHE A 1 5.70 0.58 -28.66
CA PHE A 1 4.43 0.82 -29.38
C PHE A 1 4.53 1.92 -30.44
N GLY A 2 5.55 2.80 -30.45
CA GLY A 2 5.69 3.84 -31.48
C GLY A 2 4.60 4.92 -31.41
N VAL A 3 4.04 5.15 -30.23
CA VAL A 3 2.93 6.08 -29.99
C VAL A 3 3.19 6.89 -28.73
N ASP A 4 2.77 8.16 -28.75
CA ASP A 4 2.97 9.08 -27.64
C ASP A 4 1.75 9.13 -26.70
N LYS A 5 1.96 9.58 -25.46
CA LYS A 5 0.90 9.91 -24.48
C LYS A 5 -0.02 8.72 -24.17
N LEU A 6 0.55 7.64 -23.65
CA LEU A 6 -0.20 6.52 -23.05
C LEU A 6 -0.32 6.63 -21.51
N VAL A 7 0.42 7.56 -20.90
CA VAL A 7 0.31 7.93 -19.49
C VAL A 7 -0.48 9.22 -19.40
N ARG A 8 -1.54 9.22 -18.60
CA ARG A 8 -2.38 10.40 -18.34
C ARG A 8 -1.75 11.31 -17.30
N THR A 9 -1.31 10.73 -16.19
CA THR A 9 -0.67 11.45 -15.09
C THR A 9 0.10 10.49 -14.18
N SER A 10 0.92 11.05 -13.29
CA SER A 10 1.57 10.34 -12.20
C SER A 10 1.30 11.09 -10.89
N LEU A 11 0.80 10.37 -9.90
CA LEU A 11 0.63 10.85 -8.53
C LEU A 11 1.32 9.83 -7.65
N LEU A 12 2.59 10.09 -7.35
CA LEU A 12 3.49 9.14 -6.72
C LEU A 12 2.88 8.55 -5.44
N PRO A 13 2.98 7.23 -5.22
CA PRO A 13 3.77 6.26 -6.00
C PRO A 13 3.04 5.64 -7.21
N GLU A 14 1.91 6.21 -7.65
CA GLU A 14 1.04 5.61 -8.66
C GLU A 14 1.16 6.28 -10.04
N VAL A 15 1.05 5.46 -11.09
CA VAL A 15 0.97 5.92 -12.49
C VAL A 15 -0.41 5.61 -13.05
N TYR A 16 -1.01 6.58 -13.73
CA TYR A 16 -2.34 6.47 -14.34
C TYR A 16 -2.23 6.48 -15.85
N LEU A 17 -2.72 5.44 -16.50
CA LEU A 17 -2.75 5.28 -17.95
C LEU A 17 -3.92 6.03 -18.57
N ASP A 18 -3.75 6.44 -19.83
CA ASP A 18 -4.83 7.02 -20.63
C ASP A 18 -5.58 5.91 -21.37
N TYR A 19 -6.68 5.43 -20.78
CA TYR A 19 -7.47 4.34 -21.35
C TYR A 19 -8.05 4.68 -22.72
N ALA A 20 -8.49 5.92 -22.94
CA ALA A 20 -9.05 6.34 -24.22
C ALA A 20 -7.97 6.38 -25.31
N ALA A 21 -6.74 6.77 -24.95
CA ALA A 21 -5.61 6.78 -25.88
C ALA A 21 -5.08 5.37 -26.17
N ILE A 22 -5.15 4.45 -25.20
CA ILE A 22 -4.82 3.02 -25.39
C ILE A 22 -5.85 2.37 -26.34
N GLU A 23 -7.13 2.57 -26.08
CA GLU A 23 -8.22 1.97 -26.84
C GLU A 23 -8.26 2.46 -28.30
N ARG A 24 -8.13 3.78 -28.54
CA ARG A 24 -8.07 4.35 -29.90
C ARG A 24 -6.94 3.78 -30.76
N ARG A 25 -5.92 3.19 -30.14
CA ARG A 25 -4.76 2.61 -30.82
C ARG A 25 -4.83 1.09 -30.91
N GLY A 26 -5.93 0.48 -30.46
CA GLY A 26 -6.13 -0.96 -30.48
C GLY A 26 -5.15 -1.73 -29.60
N LEU A 27 -4.58 -1.09 -28.58
CA LEU A 27 -3.61 -1.72 -27.67
C LEU A 27 -4.35 -2.41 -26.52
N ALA A 28 -3.86 -3.57 -26.09
CA ALA A 28 -4.33 -4.20 -24.86
C ALA A 28 -3.77 -3.46 -23.63
N ARG A 29 -4.64 -3.13 -22.67
CA ARG A 29 -4.23 -2.40 -21.45
C ARG A 29 -3.14 -3.13 -20.67
N ALA A 30 -3.30 -4.43 -20.47
CA ALA A 30 -2.31 -5.27 -19.79
C ALA A 30 -0.92 -5.22 -20.47
N ASP A 31 -0.86 -5.15 -21.80
CA ASP A 31 0.41 -5.03 -22.52
C ASP A 31 1.09 -3.68 -22.26
N VAL A 32 0.30 -2.61 -22.19
CA VAL A 32 0.80 -1.26 -21.86
C VAL A 32 1.27 -1.21 -20.41
N GLU A 33 0.51 -1.76 -19.46
CA GLU A 33 0.90 -1.92 -18.06
C GLU A 33 2.24 -2.68 -17.94
N ASN A 34 2.36 -3.84 -18.58
CA ASN A 34 3.55 -4.68 -18.53
C ASN A 34 4.77 -4.01 -19.19
N ALA A 35 4.56 -3.27 -20.28
CA ALA A 35 5.64 -2.49 -20.90
C ALA A 35 6.11 -1.34 -19.99
N ALA A 36 5.17 -0.60 -19.40
CA ALA A 36 5.49 0.47 -18.46
C ALA A 36 6.19 -0.07 -17.19
N ALA A 37 5.72 -1.18 -16.62
CA ALA A 37 6.33 -1.83 -15.48
C ALA A 37 7.78 -2.25 -15.78
N ARG A 38 8.02 -2.90 -16.93
CA ARG A 38 9.39 -3.28 -17.36
C ARG A 38 10.31 -2.07 -17.49
N TYR A 39 9.83 -0.97 -18.09
CA TYR A 39 10.61 0.25 -18.20
C TYR A 39 10.91 0.90 -16.84
N LEU A 40 9.93 0.96 -15.94
CA LEU A 40 10.11 1.51 -14.60
C LEU A 40 11.12 0.69 -13.79
N LEU A 41 11.12 -0.63 -13.93
CA LEU A 41 12.08 -1.52 -13.29
C LEU A 41 13.52 -1.33 -13.78
N THR A 42 13.76 -0.70 -14.94
CA THR A 42 15.13 -0.35 -15.37
C THR A 42 15.62 0.96 -14.76
N GLN A 43 14.76 1.72 -14.08
CA GLN A 43 15.15 2.98 -13.48
C GLN A 43 15.88 2.76 -12.16
N PRO A 44 16.95 3.54 -11.87
CA PRO A 44 17.63 3.46 -10.59
C PRO A 44 16.68 3.69 -9.42
N GLY A 45 16.80 2.87 -8.37
CA GLY A 45 16.03 3.03 -7.14
C GLY A 45 14.61 2.46 -7.18
N ILE A 46 14.20 1.77 -8.24
CA ILE A 46 12.92 1.04 -8.30
C ILE A 46 13.15 -0.43 -7.96
N ALA A 47 12.48 -0.91 -6.91
CA ALA A 47 12.57 -2.29 -6.46
C ALA A 47 11.52 -3.20 -7.12
N GLN A 48 10.28 -2.71 -7.22
CA GLN A 48 9.17 -3.49 -7.74
C GLN A 48 8.10 -2.59 -8.34
N VAL A 49 7.35 -3.11 -9.31
CA VAL A 49 6.18 -2.44 -9.88
C VAL A 49 5.05 -3.45 -9.94
N PHE A 50 3.91 -3.11 -9.35
CA PHE A 50 2.70 -3.92 -9.41
C PHE A 50 1.74 -3.30 -10.42
N THR A 51 1.29 -4.08 -11.39
CA THR A 51 0.29 -3.62 -12.36
C THR A 51 -1.13 -3.81 -11.80
N ARG A 52 -2.06 -3.00 -12.30
CA ARG A 52 -3.48 -3.15 -12.03
C ARG A 52 -3.97 -4.55 -12.35
N THR A 53 -3.56 -5.13 -13.48
CA THR A 53 -3.92 -6.49 -13.84
C THR A 53 -3.49 -7.49 -12.75
N GLN A 54 -2.27 -7.37 -12.22
CA GLN A 54 -1.77 -8.25 -11.15
C GLN A 54 -2.52 -8.04 -9.83
N LEU A 55 -2.87 -6.79 -9.50
CA LEU A 55 -3.60 -6.44 -8.28
C LEU A 55 -5.07 -6.87 -8.34
N GLU A 56 -5.73 -6.74 -9.49
CA GLU A 56 -7.10 -7.23 -9.71
C GLU A 56 -7.18 -8.77 -9.65
N GLN A 57 -6.13 -9.46 -10.09
CA GLN A 57 -6.03 -10.91 -10.01
C GLN A 57 -5.58 -11.42 -8.63
N GLY A 58 -5.20 -10.54 -7.71
CA GLY A 58 -4.68 -10.89 -6.39
C GLY A 58 -3.31 -11.58 -6.39
N VAL A 59 -2.63 -11.63 -7.55
CA VAL A 59 -1.34 -12.32 -7.73
C VAL A 59 -0.22 -11.58 -7.00
N ALA A 60 -0.40 -10.29 -6.72
CA ALA A 60 0.55 -9.50 -5.94
C ALA A 60 0.76 -10.05 -4.52
N ALA A 61 -0.26 -10.62 -3.88
CA ALA A 61 -0.25 -11.00 -2.46
C ALA A 61 0.49 -12.32 -2.14
N GLN A 62 1.62 -12.59 -2.82
CA GLN A 62 2.46 -13.76 -2.59
C GLN A 62 3.66 -13.51 -1.65
N SER A 63 3.88 -12.26 -1.27
CA SER A 63 4.94 -11.84 -0.34
C SER A 63 4.41 -10.82 0.67
N ARG A 64 5.16 -10.55 1.74
CA ARG A 64 4.82 -9.46 2.67
C ARG A 64 4.68 -8.13 1.94
N LEU A 65 5.65 -7.79 1.09
CA LEU A 65 5.61 -6.57 0.28
C LEU A 65 4.35 -6.53 -0.60
N GLY A 66 4.09 -7.61 -1.33
CA GLY A 66 2.94 -7.69 -2.21
C GLY A 66 1.59 -7.64 -1.49
N THR A 67 1.51 -8.19 -0.27
CA THR A 67 0.33 -8.07 0.60
C THR A 67 0.10 -6.62 1.01
N LEU A 68 1.15 -5.88 1.39
CA LEU A 68 1.04 -4.45 1.71
C LEU A 68 0.54 -3.65 0.50
N MET A 69 1.06 -3.94 -0.70
CA MET A 69 0.65 -3.26 -1.93
C MET A 69 -0.79 -3.60 -2.31
N GLN A 70 -1.21 -4.85 -2.15
CA GLN A 70 -2.60 -5.26 -2.36
C GLN A 70 -3.56 -4.52 -1.42
N ARG A 71 -3.20 -4.39 -0.14
CA ARG A 71 -4.00 -3.67 0.88
C ARG A 71 -4.03 -2.16 0.67
N ALA A 72 -2.96 -1.59 0.10
CA ALA A 72 -2.87 -0.16 -0.19
C ALA A 72 -3.62 0.25 -1.47
N TRP A 73 -3.94 -0.70 -2.35
CA TRP A 73 -4.55 -0.42 -3.65
C TRP A 73 -6.08 -0.49 -3.61
N ASN A 74 -6.73 0.53 -4.14
CA ASN A 74 -8.18 0.57 -4.30
C ASN A 74 -8.56 0.55 -5.79
N ARG A 75 -9.42 -0.39 -6.19
CA ARG A 75 -9.81 -0.56 -7.60
C ARG A 75 -10.36 0.70 -8.27
N THR A 76 -11.08 1.54 -7.53
CA THR A 76 -11.73 2.73 -8.10
C THR A 76 -10.84 3.97 -8.02
N LEU A 77 -10.00 4.06 -6.99
CA LEU A 77 -9.24 5.28 -6.67
C LEU A 77 -7.78 5.22 -7.08
N SER A 78 -7.16 4.05 -7.04
CA SER A 78 -5.73 3.89 -7.30
C SER A 78 -5.42 3.82 -8.79
N GLY A 79 -4.18 4.18 -9.11
CA GLY A 79 -3.61 4.10 -10.44
C GLY A 79 -3.39 2.68 -10.96
N ASP A 80 -2.84 2.63 -12.17
CA ASP A 80 -2.66 1.42 -12.96
C ASP A 80 -1.33 0.72 -12.69
N LEU A 81 -0.35 1.46 -12.20
CA LEU A 81 0.90 0.91 -11.71
C LEU A 81 1.18 1.49 -10.33
N LEU A 82 1.50 0.62 -9.38
CA LEU A 82 1.97 0.99 -8.06
C LEU A 82 3.48 0.70 -7.98
N VAL A 83 4.27 1.76 -7.83
CA VAL A 83 5.72 1.70 -7.93
C VAL A 83 6.35 1.68 -6.54
N VAL A 84 7.22 0.70 -6.29
CA VAL A 84 7.94 0.55 -5.02
C VAL A 84 9.41 0.90 -5.22
N THR A 85 9.91 1.85 -4.44
CA THR A 85 11.33 2.21 -4.41
C THR A 85 12.15 1.20 -3.63
N THR A 86 13.46 1.13 -3.89
CA THR A 86 14.40 0.39 -3.04
C THR A 86 14.44 0.93 -1.60
N PRO A 87 14.87 0.13 -0.61
CA PRO A 87 15.07 0.63 0.74
C PRO A 87 15.94 1.90 0.77
N TYR A 88 15.62 2.82 1.67
CA TYR A 88 16.28 4.10 1.87
C TYR A 88 16.24 5.02 0.63
N THR A 89 15.25 4.84 -0.24
CA THR A 89 15.01 5.65 -1.43
C THR A 89 13.57 6.16 -1.42
N ILE A 90 13.36 7.43 -1.71
CA ILE A 90 12.03 8.04 -1.78
C ILE A 90 11.88 8.87 -3.05
N PHE A 91 10.66 8.95 -3.56
CA PHE A 91 10.34 9.88 -4.63
C PHE A 91 10.40 11.31 -4.09
N GLY A 92 11.12 12.19 -4.79
CA GLY A 92 11.23 13.59 -4.38
C GLY A 92 11.77 14.49 -5.48
N SER A 93 11.42 15.77 -5.38
CA SER A 93 11.95 16.85 -6.21
C SER A 93 13.35 17.32 -5.78
N GLY A 94 13.90 16.76 -4.69
CA GLY A 94 15.14 17.23 -4.07
C GLY A 94 14.99 18.50 -3.22
N THR A 95 13.77 19.05 -3.08
CA THR A 95 13.50 20.28 -2.31
C THR A 95 13.06 20.03 -0.86
N SER A 96 12.99 18.77 -0.43
CA SER A 96 12.64 18.36 0.94
C SER A 96 13.75 17.50 1.52
N GLY A 97 13.93 17.53 2.85
CA GLY A 97 14.99 16.77 3.53
C GLY A 97 14.66 15.29 3.72
N ALA A 98 13.42 14.98 4.14
CA ALA A 98 12.93 13.62 4.35
C ALA A 98 11.41 13.56 4.12
N SER A 99 10.92 12.37 3.81
CA SER A 99 9.49 12.06 3.67
C SER A 99 9.26 10.59 4.08
N HIS A 100 8.02 10.13 4.00
CA HIS A 100 7.58 8.76 4.29
C HIS A 100 6.64 8.24 3.20
N GLY A 101 6.19 6.99 3.33
CA GLY A 101 5.17 6.38 2.46
C GLY A 101 5.65 5.14 1.71
N THR A 102 6.86 4.67 2.02
CA THR A 102 7.39 3.44 1.48
C THR A 102 6.90 2.22 2.28
N PRO A 103 6.88 1.01 1.69
CA PRO A 103 6.43 -0.20 2.39
C PRO A 103 7.50 -0.81 3.33
N TRP A 104 8.61 -0.10 3.53
CA TRP A 104 9.74 -0.60 4.29
C TRP A 104 9.53 -0.40 5.79
N GLN A 105 10.25 -1.17 6.61
CA GLN A 105 10.00 -1.21 8.06
C GLN A 105 10.17 0.14 8.74
N TYR A 106 11.08 0.98 8.28
CA TYR A 106 11.33 2.30 8.86
C TYR A 106 10.15 3.29 8.68
N ASP A 107 9.27 3.05 7.70
CA ASP A 107 8.04 3.83 7.48
C ASP A 107 6.80 3.14 8.06
N THR A 108 6.79 1.80 8.12
CA THR A 108 5.60 1.01 8.49
C THR A 108 5.57 0.59 9.96
N SER A 109 6.69 0.68 10.68
CA SER A 109 6.77 0.32 12.11
C SER A 109 6.47 1.54 12.96
N VAL A 110 5.28 1.57 13.57
CA VAL A 110 4.83 2.65 14.44
C VAL A 110 4.61 2.15 15.87
N PRO A 111 4.88 2.98 16.90
CA PRO A 111 4.61 2.59 18.28
C PRO A 111 3.10 2.61 18.56
N LEU A 112 2.61 1.60 19.29
CA LEU A 112 1.24 1.56 19.82
C LEU A 112 1.29 1.62 21.36
N LEU A 113 0.75 2.70 21.92
CA LEU A 113 0.59 2.86 23.37
C LEU A 113 -0.90 2.82 23.72
N MET A 114 -1.26 1.92 24.63
CA MET A 114 -2.62 1.80 25.15
C MET A 114 -2.59 2.03 26.65
N MET A 115 -3.51 2.86 27.15
CA MET A 115 -3.55 3.24 28.56
C MET A 115 -4.99 3.23 29.07
N GLY A 116 -5.20 2.57 30.21
CA GLY A 116 -6.48 2.56 30.89
C GLY A 116 -6.47 1.64 32.10
N ARG A 117 -6.62 2.19 33.31
CA ARG A 117 -6.47 1.45 34.57
C ARG A 117 -7.39 0.23 34.67
N ARG A 118 -8.61 0.34 34.14
CA ARG A 118 -9.62 -0.72 34.17
C ARG A 118 -9.41 -1.79 33.11
N TRP A 119 -8.93 -1.41 31.93
CA TRP A 119 -9.00 -2.26 30.74
C TRP A 119 -7.65 -2.79 30.27
N ILE A 120 -6.56 -2.07 30.54
CA ILE A 120 -5.25 -2.37 29.96
C ILE A 120 -4.32 -2.98 31.01
N ARG A 121 -3.66 -4.08 30.65
CA ARG A 121 -2.58 -4.67 31.47
C ARG A 121 -1.32 -3.81 31.35
N PRO A 122 -0.73 -3.33 32.46
CA PRO A 122 0.55 -2.65 32.41
C PRO A 122 1.66 -3.60 31.95
N GLY A 123 2.55 -3.13 31.07
CA GLY A 123 3.70 -3.89 30.61
C GLY A 123 4.10 -3.55 29.18
N VAL A 124 5.11 -4.25 28.69
CA VAL A 124 5.55 -4.21 27.30
C VAL A 124 5.06 -5.48 26.61
N GLN A 125 4.34 -5.32 25.50
CA GLN A 125 3.99 -6.43 24.63
C GLN A 125 4.88 -6.42 23.40
N ALA A 126 5.66 -7.49 23.21
CA ALA A 126 6.56 -7.67 22.08
C ALA A 126 5.90 -8.40 20.88
N GLY A 127 4.60 -8.69 20.98
CA GLY A 127 3.85 -9.37 19.92
C GLY A 127 3.65 -8.50 18.67
N TYR A 128 3.41 -9.15 17.53
CA TYR A 128 3.05 -8.46 16.29
C TYR A 128 1.62 -7.92 16.36
N ALA A 129 1.46 -6.65 16.03
CA ALA A 129 0.17 -5.97 15.90
C ALA A 129 0.16 -5.16 14.60
N GLU A 130 -1.03 -5.01 14.01
CA GLU A 130 -1.26 -4.14 12.87
C GLU A 130 -2.10 -2.92 13.32
N VAL A 131 -1.94 -1.77 12.66
CA VAL A 131 -2.71 -0.55 13.00
C VAL A 131 -4.22 -0.81 12.92
N VAL A 132 -4.65 -1.71 12.02
CA VAL A 132 -6.05 -2.11 11.86
C VAL A 132 -6.63 -2.88 13.06
N ASP A 133 -5.78 -3.34 13.99
CA ASP A 133 -6.20 -4.03 15.21
C ASP A 133 -6.71 -3.06 16.30
N ILE A 134 -6.41 -1.77 16.17
CA ILE A 134 -6.79 -0.74 17.18
C ILE A 134 -8.31 -0.64 17.29
N ALA A 135 -9.00 -0.46 16.16
CA ALA A 135 -10.45 -0.26 16.14
C ALA A 135 -11.26 -1.44 16.73
N PRO A 136 -11.03 -2.70 16.34
CA PRO A 136 -11.73 -3.83 16.96
C PRO A 136 -11.38 -4.01 18.44
N THR A 137 -10.15 -3.70 18.87
CA THR A 137 -9.76 -3.74 20.28
C THR A 137 -10.51 -2.71 21.12
N LEU A 138 -10.66 -1.47 20.62
CA LEU A 138 -11.45 -0.45 21.30
C LEU A 138 -12.94 -0.77 21.34
N ALA A 139 -13.48 -1.33 20.24
CA ALA A 139 -14.88 -1.76 20.21
C ALA A 139 -15.17 -2.84 21.26
N ASP A 140 -14.23 -3.78 21.46
CA ASP A 140 -14.31 -4.82 22.48
C ASP A 140 -14.32 -4.24 23.89
N ILE A 141 -13.39 -3.33 24.20
CA ILE A 141 -13.31 -2.60 25.48
C ILE A 141 -14.62 -1.86 25.81
N LEU A 142 -15.24 -1.25 24.79
CA LEU A 142 -16.42 -0.40 24.94
C LEU A 142 -17.74 -1.17 24.85
N HIS A 143 -17.70 -2.47 24.55
CA HIS A 143 -18.88 -3.31 24.30
C HIS A 143 -19.79 -2.74 23.21
N VAL A 144 -19.18 -2.23 22.13
CA VAL A 144 -19.89 -1.75 20.94
C VAL A 144 -19.59 -2.62 19.73
N ARG A 145 -20.44 -2.53 18.70
CA ARG A 145 -20.19 -3.23 17.44
C ARG A 145 -18.93 -2.68 16.78
N ARG A 146 -18.13 -3.58 16.19
CA ARG A 146 -16.95 -3.22 15.40
C ARG A 146 -17.36 -2.42 14.15
N PRO A 147 -16.49 -1.54 13.63
CA PRO A 147 -16.71 -0.93 12.32
C PRO A 147 -16.92 -1.99 11.23
N ALA A 148 -17.82 -1.72 10.28
CA ALA A 148 -18.24 -2.71 9.28
C ALA A 148 -17.10 -3.21 8.37
N GLY A 149 -16.06 -2.39 8.15
CA GLY A 149 -14.87 -2.75 7.36
C GLY A 149 -13.63 -3.03 8.21
N ALA A 150 -13.78 -3.33 9.51
CA ALA A 150 -12.63 -3.68 10.34
C ALA A 150 -12.10 -5.08 9.99
N GLU A 151 -10.84 -5.14 9.55
CA GLU A 151 -10.16 -6.39 9.18
C GLU A 151 -9.24 -6.94 10.30
N GLY A 152 -8.88 -6.09 11.26
CA GLY A 152 -7.97 -6.43 12.34
C GLY A 152 -8.54 -7.38 13.39
N ARG A 153 -7.65 -7.89 14.25
CA ARG A 153 -8.00 -8.70 15.41
C ARG A 153 -8.10 -7.85 16.68
N VAL A 154 -8.75 -8.40 17.71
CA VAL A 154 -8.67 -7.84 19.06
C VAL A 154 -7.30 -8.20 19.65
N LEU A 155 -6.59 -7.21 20.19
CA LEU A 155 -5.33 -7.38 20.90
C LEU A 155 -5.59 -7.87 22.33
N THR A 156 -6.11 -9.09 22.48
CA THR A 156 -6.47 -9.66 23.79
C THR A 156 -5.31 -9.71 24.78
N GLU A 157 -4.08 -9.78 24.29
CA GLU A 157 -2.86 -9.77 25.09
C GLU A 157 -2.65 -8.46 25.87
N VAL A 158 -3.24 -7.34 25.44
CA VAL A 158 -3.17 -6.06 26.17
C VAL A 158 -4.33 -5.86 27.15
N LEU A 159 -5.42 -6.64 27.03
CA LEU A 159 -6.67 -6.44 27.77
C LEU A 159 -6.69 -7.21 29.07
N ARG A 160 -7.12 -6.61 30.18
CA ARG A 160 -7.29 -7.28 31.48
C ARG A 160 -8.36 -8.35 31.47
#